data_AF-A0AAD0PVT6-F1
#
_entry.id   AF-A0AAD0PVT6-F1
#
_cell.length_a   1.000
_cell.length_b   1.000
_cell.length_c   1.000
_cell.angle_alpha   90.00
_cell.angle_beta   90.00
_cell.angle_gamma   90.00
#
_symmetry.space_group_name_H-M   'P 1'
#
loop_
_entity.id
_entity.type
_entity.pdbx_description
1 polymer ?
#
loop_
_entity_poly.entity_id
_entity_poly.type
_entity_poly.pdbx_seq_one_letter_code
_entity_poly.pdbx_strand_id
1 'polypeptide(L)'
;MSTRLRWKLKPAQKGLSRIGCLPRGSLLTDGTKTYATISALSEGGWYWVAGWDSDVPYKNTCNEPSATADEAKNAAIAYVKLHIKTAE
;
A
#
# COMPACT_ATOMS: atom_id res chain seq x y z
N MET A 1 -22.91 -0.22 5.82
CA MET A 1 -22.16 -1.46 5.52
C MET A 1 -20.72 -1.26 5.97
N SER A 2 -20.21 -2.09 6.89
CA SER A 2 -18.83 -1.93 7.38
C SER A 2 -17.84 -2.31 6.28
N THR A 3 -17.22 -1.31 5.68
CA THR A 3 -16.17 -1.41 4.68
C THR A 3 -14.92 -2.03 5.32
N ARG A 4 -14.76 -3.35 5.16
CA ARG A 4 -13.60 -4.10 5.68
C ARG A 4 -12.40 -3.92 4.75
N LEU A 5 -11.51 -3.02 5.14
CA LEU A 5 -10.17 -2.88 4.57
C LEU A 5 -9.37 -4.20 4.66
N ARG A 6 -8.81 -4.65 3.54
CA ARG A 6 -7.97 -5.85 3.44
C ARG A 6 -6.71 -5.58 2.62
N TRP A 7 -5.60 -6.17 3.03
CA TRP A 7 -4.39 -6.21 2.23
C TRP A 7 -4.47 -7.34 1.20
N LYS A 8 -4.27 -7.01 -0.07
CA LYS A 8 -4.19 -7.95 -1.19
C LYS A 8 -2.80 -7.89 -1.81
N LEU A 9 -2.12 -9.02 -1.91
CA LEU A 9 -0.81 -9.09 -2.53
C LEU A 9 -0.91 -8.82 -4.04
N LYS A 10 -0.04 -7.97 -4.59
CA LYS A 10 -0.02 -7.70 -6.06
C LYS A 10 0.21 -9.01 -6.82
N PRO A 11 -0.41 -9.20 -8.01
CA PRO A 11 -0.24 -10.42 -8.79
C PRO A 11 1.24 -10.68 -9.06
N ALA A 12 1.65 -11.96 -9.00
CA ALA A 12 3.03 -12.32 -9.28
C ALA A 12 3.34 -12.01 -10.76
N GLN A 13 4.48 -11.38 -11.02
CA GLN A 13 4.99 -11.29 -12.38
C GLN A 13 5.31 -12.70 -12.89
N LYS A 14 5.00 -12.95 -14.16
CA LYS A 14 5.19 -14.25 -14.83
C LYS A 14 6.42 -14.19 -15.75
N GLY A 15 6.99 -15.35 -16.06
CA GLY A 15 8.11 -15.47 -17.00
C GLY A 15 9.43 -14.91 -16.47
N LEU A 16 10.34 -14.56 -17.39
CA LEU A 16 11.67 -14.03 -17.08
C LEU A 16 11.63 -12.75 -16.24
N SER A 17 10.54 -11.98 -16.32
CA SER A 17 10.32 -10.79 -15.47
C SER A 17 10.33 -11.10 -13.97
N ARG A 18 10.11 -12.37 -13.56
CA ARG A 18 10.25 -12.78 -12.15
C ARG A 18 11.71 -12.77 -11.67
N ILE A 19 12.67 -13.02 -12.56
CA ILE A 19 14.08 -13.15 -12.21
C ILE A 19 14.67 -11.74 -12.04
N GLY A 20 14.96 -11.36 -10.80
CA GLY A 20 15.43 -10.01 -10.45
C GLY A 20 14.32 -9.05 -9.98
N CYS A 21 13.08 -9.51 -9.87
CA CYS A 21 12.00 -8.69 -9.34
C CYS A 21 12.13 -8.46 -7.83
N LEU A 22 11.83 -7.24 -7.41
CA LEU A 22 11.73 -6.86 -6.00
C LEU A 22 10.60 -7.62 -5.27
N PRO A 23 10.64 -7.66 -3.92
CA PRO A 23 9.58 -8.23 -3.11
C PRO A 23 8.19 -7.71 -3.52
N ARG A 24 7.20 -8.61 -3.53
CA ARG A 24 5.84 -8.28 -3.97
C ARG A 24 5.20 -7.25 -3.06
N GLY A 25 4.77 -6.13 -3.66
CA GLY A 25 3.94 -5.14 -3.00
C GLY A 25 2.55 -5.65 -2.61
N SER A 26 1.88 -4.92 -1.72
CA SER A 26 0.50 -5.19 -1.30
C SER A 26 -0.39 -3.97 -1.55
N LEU A 27 -1.68 -4.20 -1.75
CA LEU A 27 -2.70 -3.21 -2.03
C LEU A 27 -3.71 -3.22 -0.88
N LEU A 28 -3.99 -2.08 -0.27
CA LEU A 28 -5.06 -1.92 0.71
C LEU A 28 -6.34 -1.58 -0.04
N THR A 29 -7.28 -2.51 -0.04
CA THR A 29 -8.55 -2.38 -0.76
C THR A 29 -9.70 -2.77 0.13
N ASP A 30 -10.85 -2.18 -0.13
CA ASP A 30 -12.13 -2.55 0.47
C ASP A 30 -12.98 -3.43 -0.46
N GLY A 31 -12.40 -3.88 -1.58
CA GLY A 31 -13.10 -4.64 -2.62
C GLY A 31 -13.69 -3.76 -3.72
N THR A 32 -14.05 -2.51 -3.42
CA THR A 32 -14.53 -1.53 -4.41
C THR A 32 -13.46 -0.51 -4.79
N LYS A 33 -12.77 0.08 -3.80
CA LYS A 33 -11.73 1.10 -4.02
C LYS A 33 -10.37 0.60 -3.51
N THR A 34 -9.31 1.20 -4.03
CA THR A 34 -7.93 1.00 -3.54
C THR A 34 -7.47 2.26 -2.81
N TYR A 35 -7.17 2.13 -1.52
CA TYR A 35 -6.84 3.27 -0.67
C TYR A 35 -5.33 3.51 -0.58
N ALA A 36 -4.56 2.43 -0.48
CA ALA A 36 -3.11 2.52 -0.37
C ALA A 36 -2.42 1.35 -1.05
N THR A 37 -1.15 1.53 -1.37
CA THR A 37 -0.30 0.49 -1.93
C THR A 37 1.05 0.54 -1.22
N ILE A 38 1.65 -0.61 -0.95
CA ILE A 38 3.04 -0.72 -0.49
C ILE A 38 3.86 -1.35 -1.59
N SER A 39 5.11 -0.91 -1.74
CA SER A 39 6.08 -1.53 -2.64
C SER A 39 7.46 -1.50 -2.00
N ALA A 40 8.29 -2.47 -2.34
CA ALA A 40 9.70 -2.49 -1.93
C ALA A 40 10.52 -1.55 -2.83
N LEU A 41 11.56 -0.95 -2.26
CA LEU A 41 12.57 -0.19 -2.99
C LEU A 41 13.75 -1.07 -3.40
N SER A 42 14.38 -0.70 -4.53
CA SER A 42 15.58 -1.38 -5.03
C SER A 42 16.77 -1.25 -4.09
N GLU A 43 16.88 -0.12 -3.39
CA GLU A 43 17.98 0.18 -2.46
C GLU A 43 17.74 -0.40 -1.06
N GLY A 44 16.62 -1.12 -0.86
CA GLY A 44 16.20 -1.63 0.43
C GLY A 44 15.11 -0.75 1.08
N GLY A 45 14.25 -1.39 1.86
CA GLY A 45 13.11 -0.74 2.51
C GLY A 45 11.80 -0.81 1.72
N TRP A 46 10.75 -0.28 2.35
CA TRP A 46 9.38 -0.34 1.90
C TRP A 46 8.75 1.03 1.99
N TYR A 47 8.09 1.45 0.93
CA TYR A 47 7.32 2.68 0.92
C TYR A 47 5.85 2.37 0.67
N TRP A 48 5.00 3.32 1.06
CA TRP A 48 3.60 3.24 0.79
C TRP A 48 3.10 4.52 0.14
N VAL A 49 2.05 4.36 -0.67
CA VAL A 49 1.39 5.46 -1.36
C VAL A 49 -0.10 5.32 -1.12
N ALA A 50 -0.73 6.34 -0.55
CA ALA A 50 -2.17 6.43 -0.37
C ALA A 50 -2.78 7.46 -1.32
N GLY A 51 -4.09 7.36 -1.55
CA GLY A 51 -4.87 8.40 -2.23
C GLY A 51 -4.91 8.33 -3.76
N TRP A 52 -4.58 7.19 -4.37
CA TRP A 52 -4.64 7.05 -5.84
C TRP A 52 -6.07 7.11 -6.39
N ASP A 53 -7.00 6.37 -5.77
CA ASP A 53 -8.36 6.15 -6.26
C ASP A 53 -9.36 6.12 -5.09
N SER A 54 -9.13 7.03 -4.15
CA SER A 54 -9.88 7.09 -2.89
C SER A 54 -10.00 8.52 -2.40
N ASP A 55 -10.99 8.75 -1.55
CA ASP A 55 -11.26 10.04 -0.90
C ASP A 55 -10.19 10.43 0.15
N VAL A 56 -9.13 9.64 0.26
CA VAL A 56 -7.98 9.90 1.14
C VAL A 56 -6.98 10.79 0.39
N PRO A 57 -6.43 11.84 1.03
CA PRO A 57 -5.42 12.68 0.42
C PRO A 57 -4.19 11.88 -0.05
N TYR A 58 -3.66 12.29 -1.20
CA TYR A 58 -2.47 11.68 -1.76
C TYR A 58 -1.27 11.84 -0.83
N LYS A 59 -0.69 10.72 -0.40
CA LYS A 59 0.52 10.70 0.42
C LYS A 59 1.46 9.62 -0.08
N ASN A 60 2.69 10.01 -0.38
CA ASN A 60 3.73 9.12 -0.89
C ASN A 60 4.93 9.17 0.05
N THR A 61 5.29 8.03 0.65
CA THR A 61 6.46 7.92 1.55
C THR A 61 7.68 7.33 0.85
N CYS A 62 7.76 7.39 -0.49
CA CYS A 62 8.92 6.92 -1.24
C CYS A 62 10.24 7.60 -0.80
N ASN A 63 10.16 8.85 -0.32
CA ASN A 63 11.33 9.58 0.19
C ASN A 63 11.70 9.21 1.63
N GLU A 64 10.80 8.57 2.37
CA GLU A 64 10.98 8.15 3.76
C GLU A 64 10.61 6.66 3.90
N PRO A 65 11.44 5.77 3.33
CA PRO A 65 11.13 4.34 3.33
C PRO A 65 11.23 3.77 4.74
N SER A 66 10.28 2.88 5.06
CA SER A 66 10.32 2.06 6.27
C SER A 66 11.28 0.90 6.08
N ALA A 67 11.90 0.43 7.16
CA ALA A 67 12.81 -0.71 7.11
C ALA A 67 12.06 -2.00 6.74
N THR A 68 10.81 -2.15 7.20
CA THR A 68 10.03 -3.38 7.02
C THR A 68 8.69 -3.16 6.30
N ALA A 69 8.22 -4.23 5.65
CA ALA A 69 6.92 -4.24 4.98
C ALA A 69 5.76 -4.02 5.96
N ASP A 70 5.88 -4.56 7.18
CA ASP A 70 4.80 -4.52 8.17
C ASP A 70 4.69 -3.15 8.85
N GLU A 71 5.81 -2.44 9.07
CA GLU A 71 5.78 -1.03 9.45
C GLU A 71 5.09 -0.17 8.38
N ALA A 72 5.47 -0.36 7.11
CA ALA A 72 4.86 0.36 5.99
C ALA A 72 3.34 0.08 5.90
N LYS A 73 2.92 -1.18 6.09
CA LYS A 73 1.50 -1.55 6.15
C LYS A 73 0.79 -0.87 7.32
N ASN A 74 1.36 -0.93 8.52
CA ASN A 74 0.73 -0.37 9.71
C ASN A 74 0.58 1.15 9.59
N ALA A 75 1.61 1.84 9.11
CA ALA A 75 1.56 3.28 8.84
C ALA A 75 0.51 3.63 7.77
N ALA A 76 0.47 2.88 6.67
CA ALA A 76 -0.52 3.08 5.61
C ALA A 76 -1.96 2.85 6.10
N ILE A 77 -2.23 1.76 6.83
CA ILE A 77 -3.56 1.51 7.41
C ILE A 77 -3.93 2.64 8.37
N ALA A 78 -3.02 3.06 9.25
CA ALA A 78 -3.29 4.11 10.23
C ALA A 78 -3.66 5.42 9.54
N TYR A 79 -2.92 5.80 8.49
CA TYR A 79 -3.20 6.99 7.68
C TYR A 79 -4.57 6.90 6.99
N VAL A 80 -4.85 5.77 6.34
CA VAL A 80 -6.12 5.54 5.64
C VAL A 80 -7.29 5.53 6.62
N LYS A 81 -7.17 4.87 7.77
CA LYS A 81 -8.22 4.86 8.81
C LYS A 81 -8.49 6.25 9.37
N LEU A 82 -7.45 7.07 9.56
CA LEU A 82 -7.58 8.43 10.06
C LEU A 82 -8.41 9.28 9.10
N HIS A 83 -8.21 9.14 7.79
CA HIS A 83 -8.91 9.95 6.79
C HIS A 83 -10.27 9.40 6.39
N ILE A 84 -10.46 8.08 6.35
CA ILE A 84 -11.78 7.48 6.11
C ILE A 84 -12.77 7.88 7.22
N LYS A 85 -12.31 7.97 8.47
CA LYS A 85 -13.15 8.35 9.62
C LYS A 85 -13.55 9.83 9.62
N THR A 86 -12.86 10.66 8.86
CA THR A 86 -13.15 12.09 8.72
C THR A 86 -14.11 12.38 7.55
N ALA A 87 -14.43 11.38 6.73
CA ALA A 87 -15.36 11.51 5.60
C ALA A 87 -16.82 11.15 5.94
N GLU A 88 -17.17 11.06 7.23
CA GLU A 88 -18.53 10.81 7.73
C GLU A 88 -19.17 12.09 8.31
#